data_AF-A0A4R4Q4I0-F1
#
_entry.id   AF-A0A4R4Q4I0-F1
#
_cell.length_a   1.000
_cell.length_b   1.000
_cell.length_c   1.000
_cell.angle_alpha   90.00
_cell.angle_beta   90.00
_cell.angle_gamma   90.00
#
_symmetry.space_group_name_H-M   'P 1'
#
loop_
_entity.id
_entity.type
_entity.pdbx_description
1 polymer ?
#
loop_
_entity_poly.entity_id
_entity_poly.type
_entity_poly.pdbx_seq_one_letter_code
_entity_poly.pdbx_strand_id
1 'polypeptide(L)'
;MANAPIKVDPRTDQLITQTAHFLGTSKKDVVDVAVREYIENHREQIHRGVLDALGQLDGTTASSVRLLANLTPGELADIGGVDEPN
;
A
#
# COMPACT_ATOMS: atom_id res chain seq x y z
N MET A 1 22.66 4.16 4.79
CA MET A 1 21.86 3.37 5.75
C MET A 1 21.84 1.93 5.27
N ALA A 2 22.14 0.94 6.12
CA ALA A 2 22.13 -0.46 5.72
C ALA A 2 20.73 -1.04 5.90
N ASN A 3 20.09 -1.46 4.80
CA ASN A 3 18.81 -2.16 4.87
C ASN A 3 19.04 -3.61 5.28
N ALA A 4 18.14 -4.14 6.13
CA ALA A 4 18.16 -5.54 6.49
C ALA A 4 17.93 -6.42 5.25
N PRO A 5 18.61 -7.59 5.15
CA PRO A 5 18.45 -8.49 4.03
C PRO A 5 17.03 -9.10 4.01
N ILE A 6 16.39 -9.07 2.83
CA ILE A 6 15.11 -9.74 2.60
C ILE A 6 15.40 -11.15 2.08
N LYS A 7 14.86 -12.17 2.77
CA LYS A 7 14.91 -13.55 2.28
C LYS A 7 13.80 -13.76 1.25
N VAL A 8 14.16 -14.34 0.11
CA VAL A 8 13.24 -14.81 -0.92
C VAL A 8 13.47 -16.29 -1.17
N ASP A 9 12.50 -16.97 -1.76
CA ASP A 9 12.69 -18.36 -2.16
C ASP A 9 13.74 -18.46 -3.30
N PRO A 10 14.41 -19.62 -3.46
CA PRO A 10 15.49 -19.78 -4.43
C PRO A 10 15.06 -19.54 -5.88
N ARG A 11 13.81 -19.85 -6.24
CA ARG A 11 13.32 -19.68 -7.61
C ARG A 11 13.14 -18.19 -7.92
N THR A 12 12.62 -17.43 -6.97
CA THR A 12 12.50 -15.97 -7.07
C THR A 12 13.88 -15.29 -7.14
N ASP A 13 14.87 -15.72 -6.34
CA ASP A 13 16.24 -15.18 -6.47
C ASP A 13 16.84 -15.44 -7.86
N GLN A 14 16.58 -16.61 -8.45
CA GLN A 14 17.05 -16.92 -9.80
C GLN A 14 16.42 -16.01 -10.85
N LEU A 15 15.12 -15.74 -10.76
CA LEU A 15 14.42 -14.80 -11.66
C LEU A 15 14.97 -13.37 -11.51
N ILE A 16 15.18 -12.90 -10.28
CA ILE A 16 15.78 -11.60 -10.00
C ILE A 16 17.19 -11.52 -10.59
N THR A 17 17.99 -12.58 -10.42
CA THR A 17 19.35 -12.66 -10.94
C THR A 17 19.39 -12.53 -12.47
N GLN A 18 18.55 -13.31 -13.16
CA GLN A 18 18.47 -13.29 -14.62
C GLN A 18 18.01 -11.94 -15.14
N THR A 19 16.98 -11.36 -14.51
CA THR A 19 16.44 -10.05 -14.88
C THR A 19 17.48 -8.95 -14.69
N ALA A 20 18.16 -8.93 -13.54
CA ALA A 20 19.24 -7.98 -13.26
C ALA A 20 20.35 -8.07 -14.30
N HIS A 21 20.77 -9.30 -14.65
CA HIS A 21 21.76 -9.54 -15.69
C HIS A 21 21.31 -9.01 -17.06
N PHE A 22 20.09 -9.34 -17.51
CA PHE A 22 19.60 -8.91 -18.82
C PHE A 22 19.37 -7.41 -18.94
N LEU A 23 18.95 -6.76 -17.85
CA LEU A 23 18.69 -5.32 -17.83
C LEU A 23 19.93 -4.48 -17.48
N GLY A 24 21.07 -5.11 -17.20
CA GLY A 24 22.29 -4.41 -16.80
C GLY A 24 22.12 -3.59 -15.51
N THR A 25 21.28 -4.06 -14.59
CA THR A 25 20.92 -3.38 -13.34
C THR A 25 21.26 -4.25 -12.13
N SER A 26 21.12 -3.73 -10.91
CA SER A 26 21.36 -4.51 -9.70
C SER A 26 20.12 -5.34 -9.32
N LYS A 27 20.33 -6.46 -8.61
CA LYS A 27 19.21 -7.22 -8.02
C LYS A 27 18.31 -6.34 -7.14
N LYS A 28 18.93 -5.39 -6.43
CA LYS A 28 18.23 -4.43 -5.58
C LYS A 28 17.27 -3.56 -6.40
N ASP A 29 17.71 -3.02 -7.53
CA ASP A 29 16.88 -2.15 -8.37
C ASP A 29 15.69 -2.90 -8.96
N VAL A 30 15.89 -4.16 -9.38
CA VAL A 30 14.79 -5.04 -9.82
C VAL A 30 13.74 -5.19 -8.73
N VAL A 31 14.16 -5.46 -7.49
CA VAL A 31 13.23 -5.61 -6.36
C VAL A 31 12.54 -4.29 -6.02
N ASP A 32 13.29 -3.18 -5.98
CA ASP A 32 12.75 -1.85 -5.67
C ASP A 32 11.66 -1.45 -6.69
N VAL A 33 11.87 -1.71 -7.98
CA VAL A 33 10.88 -1.45 -9.04
C VAL A 33 9.69 -2.41 -8.92
N ALA A 34 9.95 -3.71 -8.83
CA ALA A 34 8.89 -4.72 -8.77
C ALA A 34 7.95 -4.52 -7.58
N VAL A 35 8.48 -4.13 -6.42
CA VAL A 35 7.66 -3.85 -5.22
C VAL A 35 6.78 -2.62 -5.43
N ARG A 36 7.29 -1.55 -6.05
CA ARG A 36 6.48 -0.35 -6.37
C ARG A 36 5.37 -0.69 -7.35
N GLU A 37 5.67 -1.43 -8.40
CA GLU A 37 4.67 -1.88 -9.37
C GLU A 37 3.63 -2.81 -8.75
N TYR A 38 4.05 -3.72 -7.87
CA TYR A 38 3.13 -4.60 -7.14
C TYR A 38 2.16 -3.77 -6.29
N ILE A 39 2.65 -2.78 -5.54
CA ILE A 39 1.82 -1.90 -4.72
C ILE A 39 0.83 -1.11 -5.59
N GLU A 40 1.29 -0.52 -6.69
CA GLU A 40 0.43 0.26 -7.58
C GLU A 40 -0.68 -0.61 -8.20
N ASN A 41 -0.32 -1.80 -8.67
CA ASN A 41 -1.28 -2.76 -9.26
C ASN A 41 -2.31 -3.28 -8.25
N HIS A 42 -2.03 -3.21 -6.94
CA HIS A 42 -2.91 -3.66 -5.87
C HIS A 42 -3.47 -2.51 -5.03
N ARG A 43 -3.32 -1.25 -5.48
CA ARG A 43 -3.69 -0.06 -4.72
C ARG A 43 -5.13 -0.11 -4.20
N GLU A 44 -6.07 -0.51 -5.06
CA GLU A 44 -7.48 -0.63 -4.69
C GLU A 44 -7.77 -1.75 -3.68
N GLN A 45 -6.98 -2.83 -3.69
CA GLN A 45 -7.11 -3.89 -2.68
C GLN A 45 -6.52 -3.43 -1.34
N ILE A 46 -5.37 -2.76 -1.37
CA ILE A 46 -4.72 -2.21 -0.17
C ILE A 46 -5.64 -1.16 0.47
N HIS A 47 -6.20 -0.24 -0.32
CA HIS A 47 -7.15 0.76 0.17
C HIS A 47 -8.37 0.13 0.82
N ARG A 48 -8.98 -0.90 0.19
CA ARG A 48 -10.10 -1.63 0.80
C ARG A 48 -9.71 -2.31 2.11
N GLY A 49 -8.57 -2.99 2.16
CA GLY A 49 -8.09 -3.62 3.39
C GLY A 49 -7.84 -2.63 4.53
N VAL A 50 -7.34 -1.43 4.22
CA VAL A 50 -7.18 -0.34 5.19
C VAL A 50 -8.53 0.16 5.69
N LEU A 51 -9.51 0.35 4.80
CA LEU A 51 -10.87 0.76 5.18
C LEU A 51 -11.56 -0.28 6.06
N ASP A 52 -11.48 -1.56 5.70
CA ASP A 52 -12.05 -2.64 6.49
C ASP A 52 -11.41 -2.71 7.89
N ALA A 53 -10.08 -2.51 7.98
CA ALA A 53 -9.37 -2.47 9.25
C ALA A 53 -9.76 -1.25 10.11
N LEU A 54 -9.97 -0.09 9.50
CA LEU A 54 -10.40 1.14 10.19
C LEU A 54 -11.86 1.03 10.66
N GLY A 55 -12.76 0.52 9.81
CA GLY A 55 -14.14 0.23 10.18
C GLY A 55 -14.25 -0.77 11.33
N GLN A 56 -13.30 -1.68 11.49
CA GLN A 56 -13.23 -2.55 12.66
C GLN A 56 -12.68 -1.86 13.92
N LEU A 57 -11.84 -0.83 13.76
CA LEU A 57 -11.15 -0.16 14.87
C LEU A 57 -11.99 0.96 15.51
N ASP A 58 -12.69 1.75 14.69
CA ASP A 58 -13.53 2.88 15.15
C ASP A 58 -15.03 2.71 14.88
N GLY A 59 -15.43 1.79 13.99
CA GLY A 59 -16.84 1.50 13.69
C GLY A 59 -17.51 2.46 12.70
N THR A 60 -16.83 3.52 12.25
CA THR A 60 -17.45 4.68 11.61
C THR A 60 -16.93 4.94 10.19
N THR A 61 -17.84 5.14 9.23
CA THR A 61 -17.47 5.52 7.85
C THR A 61 -16.77 6.87 7.79
N ALA A 62 -17.10 7.79 8.71
CA ALA A 62 -16.52 9.13 8.77
C ALA A 62 -15.00 9.12 9.02
N SER A 63 -14.51 8.26 9.91
CA SER A 63 -13.07 8.19 10.24
C SER A 63 -12.24 7.65 9.08
N SER A 64 -12.79 6.67 8.36
CA SER A 64 -12.23 6.11 7.14
C SER A 64 -12.11 7.13 5.99
N VAL A 65 -13.15 7.93 5.76
CA VAL A 65 -13.18 8.98 4.71
C VAL A 65 -12.19 10.11 5.02
N ARG A 66 -12.05 10.51 6.29
CA ARG A 66 -11.09 11.54 6.71
C ARG A 66 -9.65 11.19 6.38
N LEU A 67 -9.27 9.94 6.62
CA LEU A 67 -7.90 9.47 6.44
C LEU A 67 -7.51 9.46 4.96
N LEU A 68 -8.43 9.05 4.07
CA LEU A 68 -8.19 9.03 2.62
C LEU A 68 -8.14 10.42 1.98
N ALA A 69 -9.00 11.33 2.43
CA ALA A 69 -9.04 12.69 1.91
C ALA A 69 -8.00 13.61 2.58
N ASN A 70 -7.21 13.07 3.53
CA ASN A 70 -6.29 13.82 4.39
C ASN A 70 -6.96 15.04 5.05
N LEU A 71 -8.22 14.87 5.46
CA LEU A 71 -9.04 15.91 6.06
C LEU A 71 -9.00 15.84 7.58
N THR A 72 -9.08 16.99 8.20
CA THR A 72 -9.26 17.12 9.65
C THR A 72 -10.72 16.83 10.05
N PRO A 73 -11.02 16.58 11.35
CA PRO A 73 -12.38 16.37 11.85
C PRO A 73 -13.38 17.46 11.42
N GLY A 74 -12.95 18.72 11.43
CA GLY A 74 -13.79 19.86 11.07
C GLY A 74 -14.08 19.92 9.57
N GLU A 75 -13.07 19.68 8.73
CA GLU A 75 -13.23 19.76 7.27
C GLU A 75 -14.17 18.70 6.71
N LEU A 76 -14.23 17.50 7.30
CA LEU A 76 -15.20 16.49 6.87
C LEU A 76 -16.64 16.86 7.29
N ALA A 77 -16.83 17.47 8.46
CA ALA A 77 -18.13 17.93 8.91
C ALA A 77 -18.69 19.08 8.04
N ASP A 78 -17.80 19.96 7.57
CA ASP A 78 -18.15 21.09 6.70
C ASP A 78 -18.56 20.66 5.28
N ILE A 79 -18.04 19.53 4.79
CA ILE A 79 -18.38 18.99 3.47
C ILE A 79 -19.78 18.34 3.47
N GLY A 80 -20.21 17.79 4.61
CA GLY A 80 -21.55 17.21 4.80
C GLY A 80 -21.88 16.07 3.84
N GLY A 81 -21.64 14.82 4.25
CA GLY A 81 -21.97 13.66 3.39
C GLY A 81 -21.67 12.26 3.93
N VAL A 82 -21.21 12.13 5.18
CA VAL A 82 -21.00 10.83 5.84
C VAL A 82 -22.09 10.63 6.89
N ASP A 83 -23.28 10.19 6.46
CA ASP A 83 -24.29 9.68 7.38
C ASP A 83 -23.87 8.29 7.85
N GLU A 84 -23.79 8.10 9.16
CA GLU A 84 -23.58 6.77 9.74
C GLU A 84 -24.86 5.95 9.57
N PRO A 85 -24.83 4.80 8.87
CA PRO A 85 -25.96 3.90 8.89
C PRO A 85 -26.10 3.35 10.31
N ASN A 86 -27.23 3.67 10.94
CA ASN A 86 -27.69 3.11 12.21
C ASN A 86 -27.90 1.58 12.10
#